data_AF-A0A8C7MTT0-F1
#
_entry.id   AF-A0A8C7MTT0-F1
#
_cell.length_a   1.000
_cell.length_b   1.000
_cell.length_c   1.000
_cell.angle_alpha   90.00
_cell.angle_beta   90.00
_cell.angle_gamma   90.00
#
_symmetry.space_group_name_H-M   'P 1'
#
loop_
_entity.id
_entity.type
_entity.pdbx_description
1 polymer ?
#
loop_
_entity_poly.entity_id
_entity_poly.type
_entity_poly.pdbx_seq_one_letter_code
_entity_poly.pdbx_strand_id
1 'polypeptide(L)'
;MCDQLFDLSPLLFYKIAKMSGSSNLVAMKKVVQQLRFEASINRVKVSQAAADLQQFCMQNALQDPLLTGVSSSTNPFRPQKVCSFL
;
A
#
# COMPACT_ATOMS: atom_id res chain seq x y z
N MET A 1 -56.86 -11.57 -22.18
CA MET A 1 -55.92 -10.90 -21.24
C MET A 1 -54.65 -11.75 -20.98
N CYS A 2 -54.36 -12.81 -21.76
CA CYS A 2 -53.17 -13.65 -21.54
C CYS A 2 -52.26 -13.88 -22.77
N ASP A 3 -52.49 -13.20 -23.90
CA ASP A 3 -51.84 -13.59 -25.17
C ASP A 3 -50.91 -12.53 -25.81
N GLN A 4 -50.43 -11.52 -25.08
CA GLN A 4 -49.57 -10.46 -25.65
C GLN A 4 -48.19 -10.30 -24.97
N LEU A 5 -47.73 -11.29 -24.19
CA LEU A 5 -46.48 -11.21 -23.43
C LEU A 5 -45.41 -12.23 -23.88
N PHE A 6 -45.28 -12.51 -25.18
CA PHE A 6 -44.40 -13.60 -25.66
C PHE A 6 -43.46 -13.30 -26.83
N ASP A 7 -43.15 -12.02 -27.15
CA ASP A 7 -42.35 -11.71 -28.35
C ASP A 7 -41.05 -10.89 -28.15
N LEU A 8 -40.51 -10.80 -26.92
CA LEU A 8 -39.29 -10.01 -26.62
C LEU A 8 -38.09 -10.81 -26.07
N SER A 9 -38.17 -12.14 -26.04
CA SER A 9 -37.39 -12.94 -25.07
C SER A 9 -36.24 -13.81 -25.61
N PRO A 10 -35.54 -13.43 -26.70
CA PRO A 10 -34.13 -13.87 -26.85
C PRO A 10 -33.13 -12.71 -26.96
N LEU A 11 -33.51 -11.63 -27.66
CA LEU A 11 -32.63 -10.48 -27.91
C LEU A 11 -32.36 -9.65 -26.65
N LEU A 12 -33.36 -9.50 -25.76
CA LEU A 12 -33.17 -8.79 -24.50
C LEU A 12 -32.26 -9.58 -23.54
N PHE A 13 -32.40 -10.90 -23.50
CA PHE A 13 -31.53 -11.79 -22.73
C PHE A 13 -30.08 -11.76 -23.25
N TYR A 14 -29.88 -11.83 -24.57
CA TYR A 14 -28.56 -11.71 -25.20
C TYR A 14 -27.93 -10.33 -24.96
N LYS A 15 -28.74 -9.26 -24.97
CA LYS A 15 -28.27 -7.88 -24.73
C LYS A 15 -27.90 -7.64 -23.26
N ILE A 16 -28.67 -8.18 -22.31
CA ILE A 16 -28.35 -8.14 -20.86
C ILE A 16 -27.09 -8.97 -20.57
N ALA A 17 -26.97 -10.19 -21.11
CA ALA A 17 -25.78 -11.02 -20.95
C ALA A 17 -24.52 -10.36 -21.55
N LYS A 18 -24.65 -9.73 -22.74
CA LYS A 18 -23.56 -8.99 -23.38
C LYS A 18 -23.15 -7.73 -22.60
N MET A 19 -24.11 -7.00 -22.03
CA MET A 19 -23.84 -5.81 -21.20
C MET A 19 -23.12 -6.18 -19.89
N SER A 20 -23.49 -7.29 -19.25
CA SER A 20 -22.82 -7.78 -18.04
C SER A 20 -21.43 -8.39 -18.30
N GLY A 21 -21.17 -8.94 -19.49
CA GLY A 21 -19.84 -9.40 -19.90
C GLY A 21 -18.87 -8.26 -20.24
N SER A 22 -19.39 -7.15 -20.76
CA SER A 22 -18.60 -5.97 -21.18
C SER A 22 -17.91 -5.25 -20.03
N SER A 23 -18.62 -5.00 -18.92
CA SER A 23 -18.07 -4.33 -17.73
C SER A 23 -16.95 -5.13 -17.08
N ASN A 24 -17.13 -6.46 -16.97
CA ASN A 24 -16.12 -7.39 -16.47
C ASN A 24 -14.90 -7.47 -17.40
N LEU A 25 -15.09 -7.45 -18.73
CA LEU A 25 -14.00 -7.41 -19.70
C LEU A 25 -13.17 -6.12 -19.59
N VAL A 26 -13.81 -4.97 -19.40
CA VAL A 26 -13.10 -3.70 -19.20
C VAL A 26 -12.32 -3.71 -17.89
N ALA A 27 -12.89 -4.22 -16.80
CA ALA A 27 -12.20 -4.38 -15.53
C ALA A 27 -10.99 -5.31 -15.65
N MET A 28 -11.15 -6.48 -16.29
CA MET A 28 -10.04 -7.41 -16.53
C MET A 28 -8.93 -6.81 -17.39
N LYS A 29 -9.27 -6.05 -18.44
CA LYS A 29 -8.27 -5.33 -19.25
C LYS A 29 -7.45 -4.34 -18.41
N LYS A 30 -8.10 -3.60 -17.52
CA LYS A 30 -7.41 -2.69 -16.59
C LYS A 30 -6.46 -3.45 -15.64
N VAL A 31 -6.91 -4.59 -15.10
CA VAL A 31 -6.07 -5.45 -14.23
C VAL A 31 -4.85 -5.97 -15.01
N VAL A 32 -5.03 -6.44 -16.24
CA VAL A 32 -3.91 -6.93 -17.07
C VAL A 32 -2.92 -5.80 -17.38
N GLN A 33 -3.41 -4.58 -17.65
CA GLN A 33 -2.53 -3.42 -17.85
C GLN A 33 -1.73 -3.10 -16.59
N GLN A 34 -2.37 -3.14 -15.41
CA GLN A 34 -1.70 -2.92 -14.13
C GLN A 34 -0.61 -3.98 -13.87
N LEU A 35 -0.94 -5.26 -14.06
CA LEU A 35 0.01 -6.36 -13.86
C LEU A 35 1.21 -6.27 -14.81
N ARG A 36 1.00 -5.83 -16.06
CA ARG A 36 2.10 -5.58 -17.01
C ARG A 36 3.01 -4.46 -16.53
N PHE A 37 2.44 -3.39 -15.97
CA PHE A 37 3.21 -2.30 -15.38
C PHE A 37 4.03 -2.81 -14.18
N GLU A 38 3.42 -3.53 -13.24
CA GLU A 38 4.11 -4.07 -12.05
C GLU A 38 5.18 -5.12 -12.40
N ALA A 39 4.96 -5.92 -13.45
CA ALA A 39 5.95 -6.85 -13.97
C ALA A 39 7.17 -6.12 -14.56
N SER A 40 6.96 -4.94 -15.16
CA SER A 40 8.03 -4.12 -15.76
C SER A 40 8.88 -3.34 -14.75
N ILE A 41 8.56 -3.39 -13.45
CA ILE A 41 9.34 -2.71 -12.41
C ILE A 41 10.69 -3.41 -12.23
N ASN A 42 11.77 -2.62 -12.34
CA ASN A 42 13.13 -3.08 -12.07
C ASN A 42 13.30 -3.38 -10.57
N ARG A 43 13.64 -4.62 -10.25
CA ARG A 43 13.88 -5.07 -8.88
C ARG A 43 15.37 -5.05 -8.57
N VAL A 44 15.71 -4.62 -7.35
CA VAL A 44 17.06 -4.77 -6.80
C VAL A 44 17.17 -6.10 -6.05
N LYS A 45 18.40 -6.62 -5.93
CA LYS A 45 18.64 -7.84 -5.14
C LYS A 45 18.34 -7.55 -3.67
N VAL A 46 17.66 -8.49 -3.01
CA VAL A 46 17.35 -8.39 -1.57
C VAL A 46 18.63 -8.22 -0.74
N SER A 47 19.71 -8.90 -1.12
CA SER A 47 21.01 -8.74 -0.46
C SER A 47 21.57 -7.31 -0.55
N GLN A 48 21.39 -6.63 -1.69
CA GLN A 48 21.82 -5.25 -1.86
C GLN A 48 20.97 -4.31 -1.01
N ALA A 49 19.64 -4.43 -1.11
CA ALA A 49 18.72 -3.61 -0.31
C ALA A 49 18.96 -3.77 1.19
N ALA A 50 19.26 -4.99 1.66
CA ALA A 50 19.59 -5.24 3.06
C ALA A 50 20.89 -4.56 3.49
N ALA A 51 21.93 -4.61 2.65
CA ALA A 51 23.20 -3.92 2.92
C ALA A 51 23.01 -2.40 2.96
N ASP A 52 22.24 -1.84 2.02
CA ASP A 52 21.96 -0.40 1.97
C ASP A 52 21.20 0.06 3.23
N LEU A 53 20.20 -0.71 3.68
CA LEU A 53 19.48 -0.44 4.92
C LEU A 53 20.39 -0.53 6.14
N GLN A 54 21.22 -1.56 6.23
CA GLN A 54 22.17 -1.72 7.33
C GLN A 54 23.14 -0.53 7.40
N GLN A 55 23.71 -0.14 6.25
CA GLN A 55 24.61 0.98 6.17
C GLN A 55 23.94 2.29 6.61
N PHE A 56 22.71 2.53 6.15
CA PHE A 56 21.92 3.68 6.58
C PHE A 56 21.71 3.69 8.10
N CYS A 57 21.31 2.55 8.68
CA CYS A 57 21.14 2.44 10.12
C CYS A 57 22.45 2.70 10.87
N MET A 58 23.59 2.15 10.44
CA MET A 58 24.87 2.34 11.11
C MET A 58 25.34 3.81 11.08
N GLN A 59 25.14 4.50 9.95
CA GLN A 59 25.51 5.91 9.82
C GLN A 59 24.65 6.82 10.71
N ASN A 60 23.36 6.50 10.86
CA ASN A 60 22.42 7.31 11.64
C ASN A 60 22.27 6.86 13.09
N ALA A 61 22.81 5.70 13.47
CA ALA A 61 22.71 5.16 14.82
C ALA A 61 23.26 6.11 15.90
N LEU A 62 24.31 6.86 15.56
CA LEU A 62 24.91 7.84 16.48
C LEU A 62 24.05 9.10 16.67
N GLN A 63 23.17 9.40 15.72
CA GLN A 63 22.23 10.52 15.82
C GLN A 63 20.91 10.11 16.46
N ASP A 64 20.67 8.80 16.60
CA ASP A 64 19.48 8.29 17.29
C ASP A 64 19.66 8.44 18.81
N PRO A 65 18.89 9.35 19.45
CA PRO A 65 18.97 9.59 20.88
C PRO A 65 18.55 8.37 21.72
N LEU A 66 17.80 7.44 21.12
CA LEU A 66 17.31 6.22 21.76
C LEU A 66 18.39 5.12 21.76
N LEU A 67 19.28 5.12 20.76
CA LEU A 67 20.36 4.14 20.67
C LEU A 67 21.61 4.59 21.43
N THR A 68 21.98 5.86 21.34
CA THR A 68 23.17 6.41 22.02
C THR A 68 22.93 6.79 23.46
N GLY A 69 21.67 7.01 23.83
CA GLY A 69 21.30 7.58 25.11
C GLY A 69 21.59 9.08 25.14
N VAL A 70 20.63 9.85 25.64
CA VAL A 70 20.82 11.29 25.85
C VAL A 70 21.31 11.57 27.25
N SER A 71 22.27 12.49 27.34
CA SER A 71 22.61 13.10 28.62
C SER A 71 21.34 13.66 29.24
N SER A 72 21.27 13.53 30.55
CA SER A 72 20.06 13.80 31.29
C SER A 72 19.66 15.30 31.11
N SER A 73 20.61 16.22 30.87
CA SER A 73 20.40 17.65 30.58
C SER A 73 19.84 17.97 29.19
N THR A 74 20.07 17.11 28.20
CA THR A 74 19.55 17.30 26.83
C THR A 74 18.24 16.56 26.58
N ASN A 75 17.74 15.78 27.55
CA ASN A 75 16.45 15.11 27.47
C ASN A 75 15.28 16.06 27.81
N PRO A 76 14.41 16.42 26.86
CA PRO A 76 13.25 17.28 27.12
C PRO A 76 12.18 16.64 28.01
N PHE A 77 12.17 15.31 28.15
CA PHE A 77 11.24 14.57 29.02
C PHE A 77 11.76 14.38 30.46
N ARG A 78 12.87 15.04 30.83
CA ARG A 78 13.40 14.93 32.18
C ARG A 78 12.40 15.50 33.21
N PRO A 79 12.05 14.76 34.28
CA PRO A 79 11.37 15.34 35.44
C PRO A 79 12.21 16.47 36.05
N GLN A 80 11.61 17.63 36.34
CA GLN A 80 12.32 18.71 37.02
C GLN A 80 12.73 18.23 38.42
N LYS A 81 14.03 18.30 38.72
CA LYS A 81 14.50 18.10 40.09
C LYS A 81 14.03 19.31 40.90
N VAL A 82 13.00 19.14 41.72
CA VAL A 82 12.70 20.10 42.78
C VAL A 82 13.88 20.07 43.76
N CYS A 83 14.66 21.15 43.80
CA CYS A 83 15.72 21.30 44.77
C CYS A 83 15.06 21.48 46.14
N SER A 84 15.04 20.43 46.96
CA SER A 84 14.70 20.58 48.38
C SER A 84 15.94 21.14 49.06
N PHE A 85 15.91 22.43 49.40
CA PHE A 85 16.84 22.99 50.38
C PHE A 85 16.46 22.39 51.75
N LEU A 86 17.34 21.55 52.29
CA LEU A 86 17.27 20.98 53.64
C LEU A 86 18.43 21.57 54.45
#